data_AF-A0A4S8LU23-F1
#
_entry.id   AF-A0A4S8LU23-F1
#
_cell.length_a   1.000
_cell.length_b   1.000
_cell.length_c   1.000
_cell.angle_alpha   90.00
_cell.angle_beta   90.00
_cell.angle_gamma   90.00
#
_symmetry.space_group_name_H-M   'P 1'
#
loop_
_entity.id
_entity.type
_entity.pdbx_description
1 polymer ?
#
loop_
_entity_poly.entity_id
_entity_poly.type
_entity_poly.pdbx_seq_one_letter_code
_entity_poly.pdbx_strand_id
1 'polypeptide(L)'
;MGSAYSGYKPRQKVLGLRQWHQVFIPINEGRNHWYAACIDFHQKTIDVYDSLEPTLRLNQDKPIGERKYAGLMLALMWVTEVVGSLRGDTVQLANNPCTDWKCRPHVKVRFQPNGHDCGIRAWLSSV
;
A
#
# COMPACT_ATOMS: atom_id res chain seq x y z
N MET A 1 31.22 23.51 -11.19
CA MET A 1 30.47 22.31 -10.78
C MET A 1 29.14 22.76 -10.17
N GLY A 2 28.07 22.77 -10.95
CA GLY A 2 26.73 23.17 -10.51
C GLY A 2 25.84 21.94 -10.37
N SER A 3 25.21 21.79 -9.20
CA SER A 3 24.32 20.68 -8.86
C SER A 3 23.03 20.73 -9.70
N ALA A 4 22.73 19.65 -10.41
CA ALA A 4 21.61 19.53 -11.35
C ALA A 4 20.22 19.34 -10.70
N TYR A 5 20.03 19.78 -9.44
CA TYR A 5 18.78 19.58 -8.69
C TYR A 5 18.13 20.89 -8.21
N SER A 6 18.30 21.98 -8.96
CA SER A 6 17.54 23.22 -8.77
C SER A 6 16.61 23.41 -9.95
N GLY A 7 15.36 22.94 -9.83
CA GLY A 7 14.36 23.25 -10.87
C GLY A 7 13.10 22.38 -10.96
N TYR A 8 13.01 21.25 -10.25
CA TYR A 8 11.80 20.43 -10.33
C TYR A 8 10.69 20.97 -9.42
N LYS A 9 9.92 21.93 -9.94
CA LYS A 9 8.57 22.23 -9.45
C LYS A 9 7.60 21.48 -10.35
N PRO A 10 7.07 20.30 -9.95
CA PRO A 10 6.07 19.65 -10.77
C PRO A 10 4.85 20.57 -10.84
N ARG A 11 4.55 21.07 -12.05
CA ARG A 11 3.20 21.55 -12.36
C ARG A 11 2.30 20.32 -12.34
N GLN A 12 1.87 19.92 -11.14
CA GLN A 12 0.77 18.98 -11.00
C GLN A 12 -0.44 19.70 -11.59
N LYS A 13 -0.78 19.38 -12.85
CA LYS A 13 -2.18 19.34 -13.24
C LYS A 13 -2.82 18.51 -12.16
N VAL A 14 -3.58 19.16 -11.28
CA VAL A 14 -4.44 18.50 -10.32
C VAL A 14 -5.42 17.72 -11.18
N LEU A 15 -5.03 16.49 -11.55
CA LEU A 15 -5.94 15.40 -11.85
C LEU A 15 -6.97 15.43 -10.71
N GLY A 16 -8.20 14.98 -10.92
CA GLY A 16 -9.25 15.00 -9.89
C GLY A 16 -8.97 14.11 -8.66
N LEU A 17 -7.79 14.22 -8.05
CA LEU A 17 -7.23 13.47 -6.93
C LEU A 17 -8.16 13.54 -5.72
N ARG A 18 -8.82 14.68 -5.52
CA ARG A 18 -9.86 14.87 -4.49
C ARG A 18 -10.99 13.84 -4.58
N GLN A 19 -11.25 13.27 -5.76
CA GLN A 19 -12.35 12.32 -5.99
C GLN A 19 -11.95 10.86 -5.82
N TRP A 20 -10.67 10.55 -5.59
CA TRP A 20 -10.18 9.16 -5.51
C TRP A 20 -10.44 8.53 -4.14
N HIS A 21 -11.49 7.76 -4.00
CA HIS A 21 -11.81 7.07 -2.74
C HIS A 21 -10.82 5.93 -2.44
N GLN A 22 -10.27 5.30 -3.48
CA GLN A 22 -9.35 4.18 -3.37
C GLN A 22 -8.14 4.39 -4.28
N VAL A 23 -6.98 3.95 -3.81
CA VAL A 23 -5.72 3.96 -4.56
C VAL A 23 -5.12 2.56 -4.56
N PHE A 24 -5.00 1.97 -5.75
CA PHE A 24 -4.41 0.66 -5.97
C PHE A 24 -2.95 0.77 -6.37
N ILE A 25 -2.09 0.03 -5.68
CA ILE A 25 -0.63 0.06 -5.86
C ILE A 25 -0.17 -1.36 -6.18
N PRO A 26 0.19 -1.66 -7.43
CA PRO A 26 0.85 -2.93 -7.75
C PRO A 26 2.28 -2.90 -7.20
N ILE A 27 2.70 -3.98 -6.55
CA ILE A 27 4.01 -4.12 -5.90
C ILE A 27 4.71 -5.34 -6.49
N ASN A 28 5.93 -5.14 -6.96
CA ASN A 28 6.80 -6.20 -7.41
C ASN A 28 7.93 -6.43 -6.39
N GLU A 29 7.96 -7.61 -5.78
CA GLU A 29 9.04 -8.09 -4.93
C GLU A 29 9.98 -9.00 -5.75
N GLY A 30 10.89 -8.38 -6.50
CA GLY A 30 11.89 -9.08 -7.29
C GLY A 30 11.43 -9.43 -8.70
N ARG A 31 11.65 -10.68 -9.14
CA ARG A 31 11.40 -11.09 -10.54
C ARG A 31 10.04 -11.75 -10.75
N ASN A 32 9.53 -12.48 -9.76
CA ASN A 32 8.38 -13.39 -9.95
C ASN A 32 7.28 -13.21 -8.90
N HIS A 33 7.36 -12.21 -8.02
CA HIS A 33 6.37 -12.02 -6.97
C HIS A 33 5.68 -10.68 -7.08
N TRP A 34 4.44 -10.71 -7.55
CA TRP A 34 3.56 -9.54 -7.63
C TRP A 34 2.43 -9.67 -6.64
N TYR A 35 2.13 -8.58 -5.96
CA TYR A 35 0.96 -8.43 -5.11
C TYR A 35 0.49 -6.97 -5.19
N ALA A 36 -0.58 -6.61 -4.50
CA ALA A 36 -1.05 -5.23 -4.50
C ALA A 36 -1.32 -4.72 -3.09
N ALA A 37 -1.28 -3.40 -2.96
CA ALA A 37 -1.87 -2.70 -1.84
C ALA A 37 -3.07 -1.86 -2.29
N CYS A 38 -4.04 -1.69 -1.40
CA CYS A 38 -5.12 -0.72 -1.54
C CYS A 38 -5.09 0.25 -0.37
N ILE A 39 -5.17 1.54 -0.67
CA ILE A 39 -5.44 2.60 0.29
C ILE A 39 -6.89 3.03 0.07
N ASP A 40 -7.76 2.80 1.04
CA ASP A 40 -9.16 3.22 1.00
C ASP A 40 -9.38 4.39 1.96
N PHE A 41 -9.62 5.59 1.42
CA PHE A 41 -9.85 6.81 2.20
C PHE A 41 -11.25 6.87 2.81
N HIS A 42 -12.23 6.12 2.27
CA HIS A 42 -13.59 6.06 2.80
C HIS A 42 -13.66 5.10 4.01
N GLN A 43 -13.09 3.91 3.87
CA GLN A 43 -13.02 2.91 4.95
C GLN A 43 -11.85 3.13 5.92
N LYS A 44 -10.92 4.03 5.57
CA LYS A 44 -9.67 4.31 6.30
C LYS A 44 -8.85 3.03 6.50
N THR A 45 -8.58 2.31 5.41
CA THR A 45 -7.78 1.08 5.45
C THR A 45 -6.57 1.15 4.54
N ILE A 46 -5.52 0.44 4.96
CA ILE A 46 -4.36 0.13 4.11
C ILE A 46 -4.23 -1.39 4.11
N ASP A 47 -4.42 -1.99 2.95
CA ASP A 47 -4.56 -3.43 2.79
C ASP A 47 -3.53 -3.96 1.83
N VAL A 48 -2.76 -4.96 2.24
CA VAL A 48 -1.84 -5.69 1.36
C VAL A 48 -2.46 -7.03 0.99
N TYR A 49 -2.69 -7.22 -0.31
CA TYR A 49 -3.26 -8.42 -0.91
C TYR A 49 -2.15 -9.27 -1.53
N ASP A 50 -1.60 -10.19 -0.73
CA ASP A 50 -0.64 -11.20 -1.18
C ASP A 50 -1.30 -12.59 -1.20
N SER A 51 -1.33 -13.22 -2.38
CA SER A 51 -1.90 -14.56 -2.60
C SER A 51 -0.92 -15.71 -2.30
N LEU A 52 0.35 -15.43 -1.99
CA LEU A 52 1.37 -16.44 -1.75
C LEU A 52 1.29 -16.98 -0.32
N GLU A 53 0.76 -18.20 -0.18
CA GLU A 53 0.55 -18.88 1.11
C GLU A 53 1.81 -18.97 2.01
N PRO A 54 3.04 -19.21 1.49
CA PRO A 54 4.25 -19.16 2.30
C PRO A 54 4.47 -17.82 3.03
N THR A 55 4.13 -16.69 2.40
CA THR A 55 4.23 -15.36 3.05
C THR A 55 3.25 -15.28 4.22
N LEU A 56 2.02 -15.79 4.05
CA LEU A 56 1.02 -15.81 5.11
C LEU A 56 1.52 -16.60 6.32
N ARG A 57 2.04 -17.81 6.09
CA ARG A 57 2.55 -18.68 7.15
C ARG A 57 3.73 -18.05 7.89
N LEU A 58 4.62 -17.36 7.17
CA LEU A 58 5.74 -16.62 7.77
C LEU A 58 5.31 -15.44 8.66
N ASN A 59 4.08 -14.94 8.51
CA ASN A 59 3.55 -13.79 9.22
C ASN A 59 2.66 -14.14 10.42
N GLN A 60 2.10 -15.36 10.49
CA GLN A 60 1.04 -15.72 11.44
C GLN A 60 1.48 -15.68 12.91
N ASP A 61 2.76 -15.97 13.21
CA ASP A 61 3.25 -16.10 14.59
C ASP A 61 4.34 -15.09 14.97
N LYS A 62 4.54 -14.05 14.16
CA LYS A 62 5.60 -13.05 14.39
C LYS A 62 5.06 -11.75 15.02
N PRO A 63 5.84 -11.10 15.90
CA PRO A 63 5.61 -9.70 16.30
C PRO A 63 5.50 -8.80 15.06
N ILE A 64 4.71 -7.73 15.13
CA ILE A 64 4.42 -6.86 13.97
C ILE A 64 5.70 -6.34 13.29
N GLY A 65 6.73 -5.98 14.06
CA GLY A 65 8.02 -5.51 13.53
C GLY A 65 8.83 -6.58 12.80
N GLU A 66 8.54 -7.85 13.03
CA GLU A 66 9.22 -9.01 12.44
C GLU A 66 8.40 -9.68 11.32
N ARG A 67 7.15 -9.22 11.11
CA ARG A 67 6.33 -9.68 9.99
C ARG A 67 6.92 -9.17 8.68
N LYS A 68 6.90 -10.04 7.67
CA LYS A 68 7.08 -9.65 6.28
C LYS A 68 6.07 -8.53 5.98
N TYR A 69 6.56 -7.47 5.32
CA TYR A 69 5.84 -6.22 5.02
C TYR A 69 5.79 -5.13 6.09
N ALA A 70 6.50 -5.25 7.23
CA ALA A 70 6.59 -4.12 8.17
C ALA A 70 7.13 -2.83 7.51
N GLY A 71 8.25 -2.92 6.80
CA GLY A 71 8.83 -1.80 6.05
C GLY A 71 7.94 -1.32 4.90
N LEU A 72 7.26 -2.24 4.21
CA LEU A 72 6.29 -1.90 3.18
C LEU A 72 5.11 -1.12 3.77
N MET A 73 4.60 -1.53 4.93
CA MET A 73 3.49 -0.87 5.59
C MET A 73 3.86 0.57 5.99
N LEU A 74 5.08 0.79 6.49
CA LEU A 74 5.57 2.15 6.75
C LEU A 74 5.60 3.00 5.47
N ALA A 75 6.06 2.42 4.35
CA ALA A 75 6.03 3.11 3.07
C ALA A 75 4.60 3.43 2.60
N LEU A 76 3.65 2.49 2.78
CA LEU A 76 2.24 2.69 2.43
C LEU A 76 1.56 3.73 3.34
N MET A 77 1.90 3.76 4.63
CA MET A 77 1.46 4.82 5.54
C MET A 77 1.94 6.18 5.05
N TRP A 78 3.22 6.31 4.71
CA TRP A 78 3.77 7.56 4.16
C TRP A 78 3.09 7.96 2.84
N VAL A 79 2.89 7.02 1.91
CA VAL A 79 2.14 7.28 0.66
C VAL A 79 0.72 7.77 0.97
N THR A 80 0.06 7.19 1.97
CA THR A 80 -1.29 7.58 2.38
C THR A 80 -1.32 9.01 2.93
N GLU A 81 -0.35 9.40 3.74
CA GLU A 81 -0.21 10.78 4.24
C GLU A 81 0.01 11.78 3.09
N VAL A 82 0.88 11.45 2.14
CA VAL A 82 1.15 12.27 0.95
C VAL A 82 -0.09 12.42 0.08
N VAL A 83 -0.77 11.31 -0.23
CA VAL A 83 -1.98 11.33 -1.06
C VAL A 83 -3.12 12.04 -0.33
N GLY A 84 -3.28 11.84 0.98
CA GLY A 84 -4.23 12.58 1.81
C GLY A 84 -4.00 14.08 1.74
N SER A 85 -2.75 14.53 1.88
CA SER A 85 -2.39 15.94 1.73
C SER A 85 -2.77 16.50 0.34
N LEU A 86 -2.53 15.76 -0.73
CA LEU A 86 -2.93 16.14 -2.10
C LEU A 86 -4.45 16.20 -2.29
N ARG A 87 -5.20 15.40 -1.53
CA ARG A 87 -6.68 15.42 -1.51
C ARG A 87 -7.24 16.59 -0.69
N GLY A 88 -6.42 17.18 0.19
CA GLY A 88 -6.86 18.16 1.18
C GLY A 88 -7.34 17.52 2.48
N ASP A 89 -7.04 16.24 2.70
CA ASP A 89 -7.32 15.51 3.94
C ASP A 89 -6.12 15.63 4.90
N THR A 90 -6.38 15.70 6.21
CA THR A 90 -5.34 15.57 7.23
C THR A 90 -5.26 14.12 7.68
N VAL A 91 -4.25 13.40 7.19
CA VAL A 91 -3.98 12.00 7.57
C VAL A 91 -2.62 11.93 8.26
N GLN A 92 -2.58 11.35 9.46
CA GLN A 92 -1.34 11.13 10.23
C GLN A 92 -1.36 9.71 10.80
N LEU A 93 -0.47 8.88 10.27
CA LEU A 93 -0.40 7.45 10.55
C LEU A 93 0.90 7.10 11.27
N ALA A 94 2.02 7.61 10.76
CA ALA A 94 3.32 7.38 11.37
C ALA A 94 3.33 7.97 12.78
N ASN A 95 3.64 7.13 13.78
CA ASN A 95 3.71 7.49 15.20
C ASN A 95 2.37 7.95 15.82
N ASN A 96 1.24 7.61 15.21
CA ASN A 96 -0.09 7.86 15.79
C ASN A 96 -0.73 6.54 16.24
N PRO A 97 -0.54 6.12 17.50
CA PRO A 97 -1.12 4.88 18.01
C PRO A 97 -2.65 4.93 18.12
N CYS A 98 -3.23 6.14 18.08
CA CYS A 98 -4.67 6.38 18.21
C CYS A 98 -5.34 6.64 16.84
N THR A 99 -4.67 6.34 15.74
CA THR A 99 -5.28 6.48 14.40
C THR A 99 -6.49 5.56 14.27
N ASP A 100 -7.54 6.05 13.61
CA ASP A 100 -8.72 5.25 13.26
C ASP A 100 -8.50 4.41 11.99
N TRP A 101 -7.33 4.54 11.37
CA TRP A 101 -6.94 3.77 10.20
C TRP A 101 -6.54 2.34 10.54
N LYS A 102 -7.06 1.37 9.78
CA LYS A 102 -6.69 -0.04 9.92
C LYS A 102 -5.59 -0.40 8.93
N CYS A 103 -4.40 -0.67 9.44
CA CYS A 103 -3.24 -1.07 8.64
C CYS A 103 -3.08 -2.59 8.67
N ARG A 104 -3.44 -3.26 7.57
CA ARG A 104 -3.45 -4.73 7.44
C ARG A 104 -2.32 -5.16 6.50
N PRO A 105 -1.14 -5.53 7.03
CA PRO A 105 0.03 -5.89 6.23
C PRO A 105 -0.13 -7.20 5.46
N HIS A 106 -1.20 -7.95 5.75
CA HIS A 106 -1.62 -9.10 4.95
C HIS A 106 -3.12 -9.33 5.16
N VAL A 107 -3.93 -9.07 4.13
CA VAL A 107 -5.35 -9.45 4.12
C VAL A 107 -5.48 -10.86 3.56
N LYS A 108 -6.28 -11.70 4.23
CA LYS A 108 -6.55 -13.06 3.75
C LYS A 108 -7.37 -12.99 2.46
N VAL A 109 -6.72 -13.25 1.34
CA VAL A 109 -7.36 -13.46 0.03
C VAL A 109 -7.52 -14.96 -0.23
N ARG A 110 -8.43 -15.33 -1.14
CA ARG A 110 -8.53 -16.73 -1.58
C ARG A 110 -7.19 -17.15 -2.19
N PHE A 111 -6.49 -18.11 -1.58
CA PHE A 111 -5.18 -18.58 -2.06
C PHE A 111 -5.27 -19.17 -3.47
N GLN A 112 -4.20 -19.00 -4.24
CA GLN A 112 -4.04 -19.61 -5.56
C GLN A 112 -2.71 -20.39 -5.56
N PRO A 113 -2.66 -21.59 -6.17
CA PRO A 113 -1.46 -22.43 -6.13
C PRO A 113 -0.33 -21.98 -7.08
N ASN A 114 -0.57 -21.01 -7.97
CA ASN A 114 0.33 -20.62 -9.05
C ASN A 114 0.68 -19.11 -9.01
N GLY A 115 1.97 -18.77 -9.19
CA GLY A 115 2.48 -17.39 -9.13
C GLY A 115 2.15 -16.49 -10.32
N HIS A 116 1.53 -17.03 -11.38
CA HIS A 116 1.22 -16.30 -12.62
C HIS A 116 -0.10 -15.51 -12.56
N ASP A 117 -1.02 -15.89 -11.66
CA ASP A 117 -2.35 -15.28 -11.54
C ASP A 117 -2.42 -14.20 -10.44
N CYS A 118 -1.31 -13.94 -9.74
CA CYS A 118 -1.27 -13.01 -8.60
C CYS A 118 -1.73 -11.60 -8.98
N GLY A 119 -1.41 -11.13 -10.19
CA GLY A 119 -1.86 -9.83 -10.70
C GLY A 119 -3.37 -9.73 -10.95
N ILE A 120 -3.98 -10.80 -11.47
CA ILE A 120 -5.42 -10.85 -11.76
C ILE A 120 -6.23 -10.95 -10.46
N ARG A 121 -5.73 -11.69 -9.47
CA ARG A 121 -6.43 -11.86 -8.18
C ARG A 121 -6.29 -10.67 -7.25
N ALA A 122 -5.15 -9.99 -7.27
CA ALA A 122 -4.99 -8.69 -6.62
C ALA A 122 -6.06 -7.70 -7.08
N TRP A 123 -6.35 -7.68 -8.39
CA TRP A 123 -7.42 -6.90 -8.99
C TRP A 123 -8.83 -7.40 -8.61
N LEU A 124 -9.11 -8.70 -8.68
CA LEU A 124 -10.44 -9.24 -8.36
C LEU A 124 -10.82 -9.18 -6.88
N SER A 125 -9.86 -9.04 -5.97
CA SER A 125 -10.12 -8.91 -4.52
C SER A 125 -10.34 -7.45 -4.08
N SER A 126 -10.12 -6.51 -5.01
CA SER A 126 -10.26 -5.06 -4.80
C SER A 126 -11.51 -4.44 -5.41
N VAL A 127 -12.34 -5.23 -6.12
CA VAL A 127 -13.61 -4.82 -6.74
C VAL A 127 -14.80 -5.31 -5.95
#